data_AF-W1YGN3-F1
#
_entry.id   AF-W1YGN3-F1
#
_cell.length_a   1.000
_cell.length_b   1.000
_cell.length_c   1.000
_cell.angle_alpha   90.00
_cell.angle_beta   90.00
_cell.angle_gamma   90.00
#
_symmetry.space_group_name_H-M   'P 1'
#
loop_
_entity.id
_entity.type
_entity.pdbx_description
1 polymer ?
#
loop_
_entity_poly.entity_id
_entity_poly.type
_entity_poly.pdbx_seq_one_letter_code
_entity_poly.pdbx_strand_id
1 'polypeptide(L)'
;FKQFLMHAETARDFLEIHLPVELRELCDLNTLHLESGSFIEESLKGHSTDVLYSVQMQGNPGYLHVVIEHQSKPDKKMAFRMMRYSIAAMHRHLEAD
;
A
#
# COMPACT_ATOMS: atom_id res chain seq x y z
N PHE A 1 8.64 7.27 9.77
CA PHE A 1 7.97 6.04 9.26
C PHE A 1 7.71 6.10 7.77
N LYS A 2 6.95 7.08 7.24
CA LYS A 2 6.73 7.25 5.78
C LYS A 2 7.96 7.19 4.90
N GLN A 3 8.95 8.01 5.22
CA GLN A 3 10.16 8.10 4.41
C GLN A 3 10.93 6.78 4.32
N PHE A 4 10.84 5.91 5.33
CA PHE A 4 11.50 4.61 5.30
C PHE A 4 10.91 3.72 4.21
N LEU A 5 9.58 3.70 4.09
CA LEU A 5 8.88 2.90 3.08
C LEU A 5 8.81 3.59 1.71
N MET A 6 9.47 4.71 1.52
CA MET A 6 9.74 5.25 0.18
C MET A 6 11.02 4.66 -0.42
N HIS A 7 11.80 3.92 0.38
CA HIS A 7 13.01 3.24 -0.08
C HIS A 7 12.69 1.76 -0.33
N ALA A 8 12.93 1.29 -1.55
CA ALA A 8 12.52 -0.04 -2.00
C ALA A 8 13.12 -1.17 -1.15
N GLU A 9 14.37 -1.04 -0.69
CA GLU A 9 15.01 -2.03 0.19
C GLU A 9 14.28 -2.14 1.53
N THR A 10 14.04 -1.02 2.21
CA THR A 10 13.31 -1.01 3.48
C THR A 10 11.87 -1.50 3.33
N ALA A 11 11.21 -1.17 2.22
CA ALA A 11 9.87 -1.67 1.93
C ALA A 11 9.85 -3.17 1.68
N ARG A 12 10.87 -3.72 1.01
CA ARG A 12 11.04 -5.16 0.82
C ARG A 12 11.19 -5.86 2.16
N ASP A 13 12.12 -5.41 3.01
CA ASP A 13 12.33 -6.01 4.33
C ASP A 13 11.05 -5.97 5.17
N PHE A 14 10.33 -4.84 5.14
CA PHE A 14 9.05 -4.69 5.84
C PHE A 14 8.00 -5.69 5.33
N LEU A 15 7.86 -5.83 4.01
CA LEU A 15 6.90 -6.74 3.39
C LEU A 15 7.30 -8.21 3.62
N GLU A 16 8.60 -8.54 3.63
CA GLU A 16 9.06 -9.89 3.94
C GLU A 16 8.67 -10.32 5.36
N ILE A 17 8.67 -9.40 6.33
CA ILE A 17 8.33 -9.68 7.72
C ILE A 17 6.82 -9.74 7.93
N HIS A 18 6.05 -8.85 7.27
CA HIS A 18 4.66 -8.60 7.63
C HIS A 18 3.62 -9.11 6.61
N LEU A 19 4.01 -9.41 5.37
CA LEU A 19 3.09 -9.97 4.38
C LEU A 19 2.83 -11.45 4.70
N PRO A 20 1.57 -11.91 4.79
CA PRO A 20 1.25 -13.32 4.96
C PRO A 20 1.98 -14.19 3.93
N VAL A 21 2.45 -15.36 4.34
CA VAL A 21 3.31 -16.21 3.51
C VAL A 21 2.63 -16.57 2.19
N GLU A 22 1.33 -16.81 2.23
CA GLU A 22 0.51 -17.19 1.08
C GLU A 22 0.44 -16.07 0.04
N LEU A 23 0.48 -14.81 0.46
CA LEU A 23 0.49 -13.66 -0.46
C LEU A 23 1.91 -13.35 -0.94
N ARG A 24 2.90 -13.53 -0.06
CA ARG A 24 4.31 -13.32 -0.37
C ARG A 24 4.79 -14.29 -1.46
N GLU A 25 4.35 -15.53 -1.42
CA GLU A 25 4.67 -16.53 -2.46
C GLU A 25 4.10 -16.19 -3.84
N LEU A 26 3.08 -15.33 -3.91
CA LEU A 26 2.52 -14.85 -5.18
C LEU A 26 3.34 -13.69 -5.76
N CYS A 27 4.10 -12.96 -4.94
CA CYS A 27 4.75 -11.70 -5.29
C CYS A 27 6.26 -11.86 -5.48
N ASP A 28 6.81 -11.32 -6.58
CA ASP A 28 8.26 -11.12 -6.71
C ASP A 28 8.66 -9.76 -6.11
N LEU A 29 9.00 -9.73 -4.82
CA LEU A 29 9.36 -8.51 -4.10
C LEU A 29 10.65 -7.82 -4.63
N ASN A 30 11.41 -8.47 -5.53
CA ASN A 30 12.52 -7.80 -6.21
C ASN A 30 12.06 -6.81 -7.29
N THR A 31 10.81 -6.94 -7.73
CA THR A 31 10.17 -6.07 -8.73
C THR A 31 9.43 -4.88 -8.13
N LEU A 32 9.52 -4.67 -6.81
CA LEU A 32 8.88 -3.55 -6.13
C LEU A 32 9.26 -2.21 -6.77
N HIS A 33 8.26 -1.54 -7.32
CA HIS A 33 8.40 -0.20 -7.88
C HIS A 33 7.46 0.77 -7.17
N LEU A 34 8.03 1.86 -6.63
CA LEU A 34 7.27 2.86 -5.90
C LEU A 34 6.45 3.70 -6.89
N GLU A 35 5.13 3.66 -6.75
CA GLU A 35 4.23 4.46 -7.56
C GLU A 35 4.15 5.90 -7.08
N SER A 36 3.97 6.84 -8.03
CA SER A 36 3.95 8.26 -7.69
C SER A 36 2.76 8.61 -6.78
N GLY A 37 3.00 9.39 -5.72
CA GLY A 37 1.99 9.78 -4.72
C GLY A 37 0.83 10.64 -5.23
N SER A 38 0.77 10.94 -6.54
CA SER A 38 -0.41 11.48 -7.21
C SER A 38 -1.60 10.49 -7.22
N PHE A 39 -1.35 9.24 -6.84
CA PHE A 39 -2.33 8.17 -6.72
C PHE A 39 -3.24 8.24 -5.49
N ILE A 40 -2.91 9.04 -4.48
CA ILE A 40 -3.65 9.10 -3.20
C ILE A 40 -4.71 10.20 -3.29
N GLU A 41 -5.98 9.83 -3.12
CA GLU A 41 -7.14 10.74 -3.09
C GLU A 41 -6.82 11.94 -2.16
N GLU A 42 -7.12 13.16 -2.60
CA GLU A 42 -6.69 14.35 -1.87
C GLU A 42 -7.30 14.45 -0.46
N SER A 43 -8.48 13.84 -0.28
CA SER A 43 -9.17 13.66 0.99
C SER A 43 -8.43 12.77 1.99
N LEU A 44 -7.44 11.99 1.54
CA LEU A 44 -6.68 11.01 2.32
C LEU A 44 -5.28 11.51 2.72
N LYS A 45 -4.76 12.56 2.08
CA LYS A 45 -3.39 13.08 2.26
C LYS A 45 -3.03 13.52 3.69
N GLY A 46 -4.01 13.77 4.56
CA GLY A 46 -3.79 14.36 5.90
C GLY A 46 -3.59 13.36 7.05
N HIS A 47 -3.95 12.08 6.86
CA HIS A 47 -4.03 11.13 7.98
C HIS A 47 -3.18 9.89 7.80
N SER A 48 -2.86 9.50 6.56
CA SER A 48 -2.17 8.26 6.26
C SER A 48 -0.85 8.46 5.56
N THR A 49 0.09 7.61 5.95
CA THR A 49 1.31 7.33 5.21
C THR A 49 0.98 6.23 4.21
N ASP A 50 0.24 6.57 3.17
CA ASP A 50 -0.04 5.63 2.10
C ASP A 50 1.19 5.52 1.19
N VAL A 51 1.61 4.30 0.93
CA VAL A 51 2.60 3.95 -0.06
C VAL A 51 2.00 2.89 -0.98
N LEU A 52 2.09 3.13 -2.29
CA LEU A 52 1.66 2.19 -3.29
C LEU A 52 2.88 1.65 -4.03
N TYR A 53 2.99 0.33 -4.07
CA TYR A 53 3.99 -0.37 -4.87
C TYR A 53 3.31 -1.15 -5.98
N SER A 54 3.85 -1.07 -7.19
CA SER A 54 3.62 -2.12 -8.19
C SER A 54 4.62 -3.26 -7.97
N VAL A 55 4.17 -4.48 -8.26
CA VAL A 55 4.94 -5.71 -8.08
C VAL A 55 4.44 -6.76 -9.07
N GLN A 56 5.33 -7.62 -9.56
CA GLN A 56 4.92 -8.77 -10.35
C GLN A 56 4.30 -9.84 -9.45
N MET A 57 3.07 -10.23 -9.76
CA MET A 57 2.30 -11.27 -9.09
C MET A 57 1.99 -12.40 -10.07
N GLN A 58 2.64 -13.56 -9.91
CA GLN A 58 2.47 -14.72 -10.80
C GLN A 58 2.55 -14.38 -12.32
N GLY A 59 3.46 -13.47 -12.69
CA GLY A 59 3.67 -13.04 -14.08
C GLY A 59 2.76 -11.91 -14.56
N ASN A 60 1.81 -11.44 -13.74
CA ASN A 60 0.97 -10.28 -14.04
C ASN A 60 1.35 -9.10 -13.14
N PRO A 61 1.21 -7.85 -13.61
CA PRO A 61 1.33 -6.68 -12.74
C PRO A 61 0.26 -6.72 -11.64
N GLY A 62 0.66 -6.42 -10.41
CA GLY A 62 -0.22 -6.26 -9.27
C GLY A 62 0.23 -5.11 -8.38
N TYR A 63 -0.55 -4.82 -7.35
CA TYR A 63 -0.31 -3.68 -6.46
C TYR A 63 -0.31 -4.09 -4.99
N LEU A 64 0.64 -3.56 -4.23
CA LEU A 64 0.66 -3.61 -2.77
C LEU A 64 0.42 -2.20 -2.24
N HIS A 65 -0.75 -2.01 -1.63
CA HIS A 65 -1.10 -0.76 -0.96
C HIS A 65 -0.80 -0.89 0.54
N VAL A 66 0.24 -0.20 1.01
CA VAL A 66 0.66 -0.18 2.41
C VAL A 66 0.14 1.08 3.07
N VAL A 67 -0.82 0.90 3.98
CA VAL A 67 -1.42 1.99 4.77
C VAL A 67 -0.79 2.00 6.15
N ILE A 68 -0.10 3.09 6.49
CA ILE A 68 0.44 3.28 7.85
C ILE A 68 -0.18 4.52 8.48
N GLU A 69 -0.88 4.30 9.58
CA GLU A 69 -1.57 5.36 10.30
C GLU A 69 -1.15 5.35 11.77
N HIS A 70 -0.62 6.47 12.27
CA HIS A 70 -0.41 6.65 13.70
C HIS A 70 -1.69 7.20 14.34
N GLN A 71 -2.37 6.38 15.16
CA GLN A 71 -3.54 6.82 15.92
C GLN A 71 -3.13 7.30 17.31
N SER A 72 -3.16 8.62 17.52
CA SER A 72 -2.92 9.20 18.85
C SER A 72 -4.09 9.02 19.81
N LYS A 73 -5.29 8.71 19.30
CA LYS A 73 -6.51 8.43 20.07
C LYS A 73 -7.33 7.35 19.37
N PRO A 74 -8.12 6.54 20.12
CA PRO A 74 -9.03 5.58 19.51
C PRO A 74 -10.06 6.28 18.61
N ASP A 75 -10.18 5.83 17.36
CA ASP A 75 -11.21 6.29 16.42
C ASP A 75 -12.24 5.18 16.19
N LYS A 76 -13.51 5.47 16.54
CA LYS A 76 -14.64 4.55 16.36
C LYS A 76 -14.93 4.23 14.89
N LYS A 77 -14.46 5.05 13.96
CA LYS A 77 -14.69 4.90 12.50
C LYS A 77 -13.51 4.28 11.76
N MET A 78 -12.51 3.75 12.48
CA MET A 78 -11.28 3.19 11.90
C MET A 78 -11.56 2.18 10.77
N ALA A 79 -12.43 1.19 11.01
CA ALA A 79 -12.73 0.17 9.99
C ALA A 79 -13.34 0.77 8.71
N PHE A 80 -14.20 1.78 8.85
CA PHE A 80 -14.79 2.48 7.70
C PHE A 80 -13.74 3.27 6.92
N ARG A 81 -12.79 3.90 7.62
CA ARG A 81 -11.66 4.58 6.97
C ARG A 81 -10.74 3.60 6.24
N MET A 82 -10.41 2.45 6.84
CA MET A 82 -9.65 1.39 6.18
C MET A 82 -10.34 0.91 4.90
N MET A 83 -11.65 0.70 4.94
CA MET A 83 -12.43 0.32 3.76
C MET A 83 -12.39 1.38 2.65
N ARG A 84 -12.47 2.67 3.01
CA ARG A 84 -12.31 3.79 2.06
C ARG A 84 -10.95 3.76 1.36
N TYR A 85 -9.87 3.47 2.09
CA TYR A 85 -8.53 3.31 1.51
C TYR A 85 -8.48 2.17 0.49
N SER A 86 -9.02 1.00 0.83
CA SER A 86 -9.05 -0.15 -0.07
C SER A 86 -9.88 0.12 -1.33
N ILE A 87 -11.08 0.72 -1.18
CA ILE A 87 -11.95 1.05 -2.32
C ILE A 87 -11.27 2.07 -3.25
N ALA A 88 -10.64 3.11 -2.69
CA ALA A 88 -9.94 4.11 -3.51
C ALA A 88 -8.79 3.48 -4.32
N ALA A 89 -8.01 2.58 -3.71
CA ALA A 89 -6.96 1.85 -4.41
C ALA A 89 -7.51 0.94 -5.52
N MET A 90 -8.60 0.21 -5.26
CA MET A 90 -9.25 -0.66 -6.25
C MET A 90 -9.88 0.13 -7.42
N HIS A 91 -10.64 1.19 -7.12
CA HIS A 91 -11.26 2.05 -8.14
C HIS A 91 -10.21 2.55 -9.13
N ARG A 92 -9.06 2.97 -8.61
CA ARG A 92 -8.00 3.52 -9.44
C ARG A 92 -7.27 2.46 -10.27
N HIS A 93 -7.13 1.23 -9.77
CA HIS A 93 -6.65 0.12 -10.59
C HIS A 93 -7.57 -0.11 -11.80
N LEU A 94 -8.89 -0.05 -11.58
CA LEU A 94 -9.89 -0.23 -12.65
C LEU A 94 -9.93 0.93 -13.66
N GLU A 95 -9.54 2.15 -13.27
CA GLU A 95 -9.45 3.31 -14.19
C GLU A 95 -8.12 3.41 -14.95
N ALA A 96 -7.10 2.67 -14.52
CA ALA A 96 -5.78 2.67 -15.17
C ALA A 96 -5.70 1.69 -16.36
N ASP A 97 -6.69 0.78 -16.48
CA ASP A 97 -6.94 -0.11 -17.62
C ASP A 97 -7.82 0.55 -18.69
#